data_AF-A0A7Y3MEJ7-F1
#
_entry.id   AF-A0A7Y3MEJ7-F1
#
_cell.length_a   1.000
_cell.length_b   1.000
_cell.length_c   1.000
_cell.angle_alpha   90.00
_cell.angle_beta   90.00
_cell.angle_gamma   90.00
#
_symmetry.space_group_name_H-M   'P 1'
#
loop_
_entity.id
_entity.type
_entity.pdbx_description
1 polymer ?
#
loop_
_entity_poly.entity_id
_entity_poly.type
_entity_poly.pdbx_seq_one_letter_code
_entity_poly.pdbx_strand_id
1 'polypeptide(L)'
;PDMLRDVRLKADQAGLNVRVGEVFATDYFYHPDPQFIERVSDMGILALDMESAALYALARQHRRKALTMLSVTDLIPSGEQASTEDRQNAFGAVIDVVLGALLGDE
;
A
#
# COMPACT_ATOMS: atom_id res chain seq x y z
N PRO A 1 5.48 14.97 -1.12
CA PRO A 1 4.12 15.53 -1.40
C PRO A 1 3.71 15.34 -2.86
N ASP A 2 4.57 15.75 -3.80
CA ASP A 2 4.27 15.71 -5.24
C ASP A 2 4.01 14.28 -5.74
N MET A 3 4.93 13.35 -5.44
CA MET A 3 4.82 11.94 -5.86
C MET A 3 3.50 11.26 -5.43
N LEU A 4 3.05 11.48 -4.20
CA LEU A 4 1.77 10.92 -3.71
C LEU A 4 0.58 11.54 -4.47
N ARG A 5 0.61 12.85 -4.70
CA ARG A 5 -0.45 13.57 -5.40
C ARG A 5 -0.56 13.11 -6.85
N ASP A 6 0.57 12.97 -7.54
CA ASP A 6 0.61 12.60 -8.96
C ASP A 6 0.13 11.16 -9.17
N VAL A 7 0.61 10.23 -8.33
CA VAL A 7 0.17 8.84 -8.34
C VAL A 7 -1.32 8.73 -8.00
N ARG A 8 -1.80 9.50 -7.01
CA ARG A 8 -3.23 9.54 -6.67
C ARG A 8 -4.08 10.01 -7.86
N LEU A 9 -3.66 11.09 -8.53
CA LEU A 9 -4.37 11.61 -9.69
C LEU A 9 -4.45 10.59 -10.83
N LYS A 10 -3.34 9.90 -11.14
CA LYS A 10 -3.35 8.85 -12.16
C LYS A 10 -4.22 7.66 -11.76
N ALA A 11 -4.21 7.27 -10.49
CA ALA A 11 -5.09 6.21 -10.02
C ALA A 11 -6.57 6.58 -10.15
N ASP A 12 -6.95 7.82 -9.81
CA ASP A 12 -8.32 8.31 -9.97
C ASP A 12 -8.72 8.34 -11.46
N GLN A 13 -7.82 8.74 -12.36
CA GLN A 13 -8.06 8.72 -13.82
C GLN A 13 -8.22 7.30 -14.37
N ALA A 14 -7.50 6.34 -13.82
CA ALA A 14 -7.62 4.92 -14.15
C ALA A 14 -8.86 4.25 -13.52
N GLY A 15 -9.65 4.98 -12.71
CA GLY A 15 -10.84 4.46 -12.06
C GLY A 15 -10.55 3.50 -10.90
N LEU A 16 -9.34 3.51 -10.35
CA LEU A 16 -8.97 2.66 -9.22
C LEU A 16 -9.54 3.21 -7.92
N ASN A 17 -10.07 2.32 -7.07
CA ASN A 17 -10.53 2.68 -5.74
C ASN A 17 -9.35 2.83 -4.77
N VAL A 18 -8.81 4.04 -4.63
CA VAL A 18 -7.64 4.31 -3.79
C VAL A 18 -8.00 4.96 -2.46
N ARG A 19 -7.46 4.37 -1.39
CA ARG A 19 -7.44 4.94 -0.04
C ARG A 19 -6.05 5.47 0.28
N VAL A 20 -5.97 6.66 0.89
CA VAL A 20 -4.71 7.26 1.37
C VAL A 20 -4.80 7.36 2.89
N GLY A 21 -3.77 6.88 3.58
CA GLY A 21 -3.70 6.93 5.03
C GLY A 21 -2.47 6.19 5.56
N GLU A 22 -2.47 5.95 6.87
CA GLU A 22 -1.37 5.28 7.55
C GLU A 22 -1.41 3.77 7.36
N VAL A 23 -0.21 3.17 7.29
CA VAL A 23 0.02 1.73 7.23
C VAL A 23 0.97 1.35 8.37
N PHE A 24 0.80 0.15 8.90
CA PHE A 24 1.66 -0.35 9.98
C PHE A 24 2.57 -1.45 9.43
N ALA A 25 3.88 -1.15 9.40
CA ALA A 25 4.90 -2.13 9.03
C ALA A 25 5.24 -3.01 10.23
N THR A 26 5.02 -4.31 10.10
CA THR A 26 5.23 -5.30 11.16
C THR A 26 6.22 -6.37 10.72
N ASP A 27 7.06 -6.85 11.63
CA ASP A 27 7.91 -8.03 11.38
C ASP A 27 7.13 -9.34 11.56
N TYR A 28 5.97 -9.29 12.22
CA TYR A 28 5.11 -10.45 12.45
C TYR A 28 4.09 -10.61 11.35
N PHE A 29 4.22 -11.67 10.56
CA PHE A 29 3.12 -12.17 9.74
C PHE A 29 2.01 -12.78 10.60
N TYR A 30 2.38 -13.60 11.59
CA TYR A 30 1.48 -14.13 12.61
C TYR A 30 1.78 -13.46 13.96
N HIS A 31 1.00 -12.44 14.30
CA HIS A 31 1.20 -11.71 15.55
C HIS A 31 0.77 -12.56 16.76
N PRO A 32 1.59 -12.66 17.83
CA PRO A 32 1.27 -13.52 18.99
C PRO A 32 0.13 -12.98 19.84
N ASP A 33 -0.11 -11.67 19.80
CA ASP A 33 -1.22 -11.03 20.49
C ASP A 33 -2.49 -11.06 19.61
N PRO A 34 -3.57 -11.75 20.03
CA PRO A 34 -4.81 -11.85 19.26
C PRO A 34 -5.58 -10.52 19.14
N GLN A 35 -5.33 -9.54 20.01
CA GLN A 35 -5.96 -8.21 19.98
C GLN A 35 -5.16 -7.20 19.15
N PHE A 36 -4.08 -7.64 18.49
CA PHE A 36 -3.25 -6.74 17.69
C PHE A 36 -4.05 -6.07 16.58
N ILE A 37 -4.71 -6.86 15.73
CA ILE A 37 -5.46 -6.36 14.56
C ILE A 37 -6.54 -5.35 14.95
N GLU A 38 -7.30 -5.63 16.02
CA GLU A 38 -8.32 -4.74 16.55
C GLU A 38 -7.72 -3.40 16.98
N ARG A 39 -6.63 -3.41 17.75
CA ARG A 39 -5.97 -2.17 18.21
C ARG A 39 -5.42 -1.33 17.07
N VAL A 40 -4.75 -1.93 16.08
CA VAL A 40 -4.26 -1.14 14.93
C VAL A 40 -5.43 -0.61 14.09
N SER A 41 -6.51 -1.38 13.95
CA SER A 41 -7.72 -0.91 13.25
C SER A 41 -8.38 0.26 13.99
N ASP A 42 -8.47 0.22 15.32
CA ASP A 42 -9.03 1.29 16.14
C ASP A 42 -8.20 2.59 16.08
N MET A 43 -6.90 2.47 15.80
CA MET A 43 -6.02 3.61 15.53
C MET A 43 -6.25 4.23 14.13
N GLY A 44 -7.08 3.63 13.28
CA GLY A 44 -7.35 4.10 11.92
C GLY A 44 -6.29 3.68 10.90
N ILE A 45 -5.41 2.73 11.24
CA ILE A 45 -4.46 2.15 10.28
C ILE A 45 -5.22 1.39 9.19
N LEU A 46 -4.87 1.65 7.93
CA LEU A 46 -5.60 1.11 6.78
C LEU A 46 -5.15 -0.30 6.39
N ALA A 47 -3.86 -0.60 6.54
CA ALA A 47 -3.27 -1.85 6.10
C ALA A 47 -2.00 -2.18 6.89
N LEU A 48 -1.63 -3.46 6.87
CA LEU A 48 -0.35 -3.95 7.35
C LEU A 48 0.55 -4.28 6.15
N ASP A 49 1.84 -4.01 6.29
CA ASP A 49 2.89 -4.50 5.39
C ASP A 49 4.14 -4.87 6.20
N MET A 50 5.26 -5.15 5.55
CA MET A 50 6.52 -5.49 6.22
C MET A 50 7.71 -4.65 5.72
N GLU A 51 7.47 -3.57 4.95
CA GLU A 51 8.52 -2.87 4.20
C GLU A 51 8.47 -1.33 4.34
N SER A 52 7.29 -0.73 4.44
CA SER A 52 7.12 0.73 4.30
C SER A 52 7.94 1.55 5.29
N ALA A 53 8.03 1.11 6.54
CA ALA A 53 8.79 1.82 7.56
C ALA A 53 10.28 1.93 7.20
N ALA A 54 10.88 0.83 6.75
CA ALA A 54 12.29 0.79 6.35
C ALA A 54 12.52 1.62 5.07
N LEU A 55 11.63 1.50 4.08
CA LEU A 55 11.71 2.27 2.84
C LEU A 55 11.73 3.78 3.11
N TYR A 56 10.79 4.28 3.91
CA TYR A 56 10.70 5.70 4.22
C TYR A 56 11.84 6.19 5.11
N ALA A 57 12.32 5.37 6.06
CA ALA A 57 13.49 5.69 6.87
C ALA A 57 14.74 5.88 6.00
N LEU A 58 15.01 4.93 5.09
CA LEU A 58 16.15 4.99 4.17
C LEU A 58 16.03 6.15 3.18
N ALA A 59 14.85 6.36 2.60
CA ALA A 59 14.61 7.49 1.69
C ALA A 59 14.89 8.83 2.38
N ARG A 60 14.43 9.00 3.63
CA ARG A 60 14.71 10.18 4.44
C ARG A 60 16.20 10.33 4.72
N GLN A 61 16.88 9.26 5.16
CA GLN A 61 18.31 9.27 5.44
C GLN A 61 19.15 9.69 4.23
N HIS A 62 18.79 9.21 3.04
CA HIS A 62 19.53 9.48 1.80
C HIS A 62 18.98 10.64 0.98
N ARG A 63 18.02 11.42 1.54
CA ARG A 63 17.37 12.57 0.87
C ARG A 63 16.80 12.20 -0.51
N ARG A 64 16.17 11.03 -0.59
CA ARG A 64 15.46 10.54 -1.77
C ARG A 64 13.95 10.62 -1.57
N LYS A 65 13.20 10.55 -2.68
CA LYS A 65 11.73 10.43 -2.67
C LYS A 65 11.37 8.95 -2.65
N ALA A 66 10.34 8.58 -1.91
CA ALA A 66 9.78 7.23 -1.88
C ALA A 66 8.26 7.31 -1.70
N LEU A 67 7.58 6.27 -2.14
CA LEU A 67 6.14 6.05 -1.99
C LEU A 67 5.88 4.55 -1.90
N THR A 68 5.01 4.15 -0.98
CA THR A 68 4.41 2.82 -0.94
C THR A 68 3.00 2.89 -1.52
N MET A 69 2.68 1.96 -2.42
CA MET A 69 1.32 1.64 -2.84
C MET A 69 1.08 0.15 -2.58
N LEU A 70 -0.08 -0.19 -2.01
CA LEU A 70 -0.42 -1.55 -1.60
C LEU A 70 -1.69 -2.01 -2.31
N SER A 71 -1.62 -3.19 -2.95
CA SER A 71 -2.80 -3.93 -3.40
C SER A 71 -3.27 -4.81 -2.26
N VAL A 72 -4.47 -4.56 -1.73
CA VAL A 72 -5.03 -5.35 -0.63
C VAL A 72 -5.48 -6.71 -1.14
N THR A 73 -4.80 -7.77 -0.72
CA THR A 73 -5.08 -9.16 -1.14
C THR A 73 -5.85 -9.94 -0.10
N ASP A 74 -5.79 -9.57 1.17
CA ASP A 74 -6.36 -10.36 2.26
C ASP A 74 -7.03 -9.43 3.28
N LEU A 75 -8.23 -9.79 3.73
CA LEU A 75 -8.96 -9.10 4.78
C LEU A 75 -8.82 -9.89 6.08
N ILE A 76 -7.89 -9.45 6.92
CA ILE A 76 -7.52 -10.16 8.15
C ILE A 76 -8.71 -10.45 9.08
N PRO A 77 -9.64 -9.50 9.34
CA PRO A 77 -10.75 -9.76 10.25
C PRO A 77 -11.76 -10.81 9.75
N SER A 78 -12.04 -10.85 8.44
CA SER A 78 -12.99 -11.80 7.84
C SER A 78 -12.33 -13.10 7.39
N GLY A 79 -11.00 -13.11 7.24
CA GLY A 79 -10.23 -14.22 6.67
C GLY A 79 -10.39 -14.36 5.16
N GLU A 80 -11.00 -13.39 4.49
CA GLU A 80 -11.16 -13.40 3.03
C GLU A 80 -9.80 -13.21 2.35
N GLN A 81 -9.52 -14.05 1.36
CA GLN A 81 -8.27 -14.05 0.60
C GLN A 81 -8.58 -13.94 -0.88
N ALA A 82 -7.87 -13.06 -1.57
CA ALA A 82 -7.93 -12.93 -3.01
C ALA A 82 -7.48 -14.24 -3.68
N SER A 83 -8.14 -14.60 -4.78
CA SER A 83 -7.73 -15.76 -5.58
C SER A 83 -6.35 -15.53 -6.20
N THR A 84 -5.69 -16.61 -6.63
CA THR A 84 -4.40 -16.51 -7.34
C THR A 84 -4.49 -15.62 -8.59
N GLU A 85 -5.62 -15.71 -9.31
CA GLU A 85 -5.89 -14.90 -10.50
C GLU A 85 -6.05 -13.42 -10.15
N ASP A 86 -6.84 -13.11 -9.11
CA ASP A 86 -7.02 -11.73 -8.64
C ASP A 86 -5.70 -11.12 -8.18
N ARG A 87 -4.87 -11.90 -7.46
CA ARG A 87 -3.53 -11.48 -7.05
C ARG A 87 -2.67 -11.15 -8.26
N GLN A 88 -2.66 -11.99 -9.29
CA GLN A 88 -1.87 -11.74 -10.50
C GLN A 88 -2.35 -10.49 -11.25
N ASN A 89 -3.66 -10.31 -11.39
CA ASN A 89 -4.24 -9.22 -12.16
C ASN A 89 -4.18 -7.86 -11.43
N ALA A 90 -4.23 -7.85 -10.10
CA ALA A 90 -4.18 -6.63 -9.29
C ALA A 90 -2.84 -5.88 -9.43
N PHE A 91 -1.74 -6.57 -9.74
CA PHE A 91 -0.42 -5.93 -9.88
C PHE A 91 -0.28 -5.09 -11.15
N GLY A 92 -0.87 -5.52 -12.27
CA GLY A 92 -0.71 -4.85 -13.56
C GLY A 92 -1.19 -3.39 -13.53
N ALA A 93 -2.43 -3.19 -13.06
CA ALA A 93 -3.03 -1.86 -13.00
C ALA A 93 -2.26 -0.89 -12.07
N VAL A 94 -1.69 -1.40 -10.97
CA VAL A 94 -0.87 -0.60 -10.06
C VAL A 94 0.43 -0.15 -10.73
N ILE A 95 1.09 -1.05 -11.45
CA ILE A 95 2.34 -0.73 -12.15
C ILE A 95 2.10 0.35 -13.21
N ASP A 96 1.05 0.21 -14.02
CA ASP A 96 0.73 1.18 -15.07
C ASP A 96 0.46 2.57 -14.50
N VAL A 97 -0.29 2.66 -13.40
CA VAL A 97 -0.56 3.92 -12.70
C VAL A 97 0.72 4.55 -12.15
N VAL A 98 1.58 3.76 -11.52
CA VAL A 98 2.83 4.27 -10.95
C VAL A 98 3.78 4.74 -12.06
N LEU A 99 3.95 3.98 -13.13
CA LEU A 99 4.81 4.36 -14.24
C LEU A 99 4.29 5.60 -14.96
N GLY A 100 3.00 5.67 -15.29
CA GLY A 100 2.40 6.84 -15.94
C GLY A 100 2.47 8.10 -15.07
N ALA A 101 2.40 7.96 -13.74
CA ALA A 101 2.54 9.10 -12.84
C ALA A 101 3.98 9.61 -12.72
N LEU A 102 4.98 8.72 -12.79
CA LEU A 102 6.38 9.08 -12.55
C LEU A 102 7.15 9.43 -13.82
N LEU A 103 6.81 8.81 -14.94
CA LEU A 103 7.50 8.99 -16.23
C LEU A 103 6.74 9.93 -17.17
N GLY A 104 5.45 10.16 -16.92
CA GLY A 104 4.57 10.83 -17.87
C GLY A 104 4.05 9.88 -18.95
N ASP A 105 3.00 10.31 -19.65
CA ASP A 105 2.54 9.62 -20.87
C ASP A 105 3.43 10.12 -22.03
N GLU A 106 4.14 9.23 -22.74
CA GLU A 106 4.87 9.60 -23.98
C GLU A 106 3.92 10.11 -25.08
#